data_AF-A0A285IUT7-F1
#
_entry.id   AF-A0A285IUT7-F1
#
_cell.length_a   1.000
_cell.length_b   1.000
_cell.length_c   1.000
_cell.angle_alpha   90.00
_cell.angle_beta   90.00
_cell.angle_gamma   90.00
#
_symmetry.space_group_name_H-M   'P 1'
#
loop_
_entity.id
_entity.type
_entity.pdbx_description
1 polymer ?
#
loop_
_entity_poly.entity_id
_entity_poly.type
_entity_poly.pdbx_seq_one_letter_code
_entity_poly.pdbx_strand_id
1 'polypeptide(L)' 'MIKTITFALMHFTIAFGVTYAITGDLVLGGLVAVIEPAANTVAYFFHEKIWQRLQQDRPVRHSVPKRSRTLVQL' A
#
# COMPACT_ATOMS: atom_id res chain seq x y z
N MET A 1 -0.53 16.04 -11.59
CA MET A 1 0.74 15.31 -11.40
C MET A 1 1.79 16.06 -10.57
N ILE A 2 1.82 17.40 -10.59
CA ILE A 2 2.76 18.18 -9.75
C ILE A 2 2.69 17.82 -8.26
N LYS A 3 1.48 17.67 -7.68
CA LYS A 3 1.30 17.28 -6.27
C LYS A 3 2.02 15.97 -5.91
N THR A 4 1.97 14.99 -6.80
CA THR A 4 2.62 13.68 -6.62
C THR A 4 4.14 13.80 -6.71
N ILE A 5 4.64 14.62 -7.64
CA ILE A 5 6.09 14.86 -7.81
C ILE A 5 6.65 15.66 -6.63
N THR A 6 5.96 16.70 -6.16
CA THR A 6 6.38 17.48 -4.99
C THR A 6 6.40 16.62 -3.73
N PHE A 7 5.43 15.72 -3.56
CA PHE A 7 5.42 14.77 -2.45
C PHE A 7 6.62 13.81 -2.50
N ALA A 8 6.92 13.23 -3.66
CA ALA A 8 8.09 12.38 -3.84
C ALA A 8 9.39 13.15 -3.55
N LEU A 9 9.57 14.34 -4.14
CA LEU A 9 10.77 15.16 -3.93
C LEU A 9 10.97 15.56 -2.46
N MET A 10 9.90 15.95 -1.76
CA MET A 10 9.97 16.27 -0.33
C MET A 10 10.47 15.06 0.48
N HIS A 11 9.96 13.88 0.17
CA HIS A 11 10.34 12.64 0.83
C HIS A 11 11.82 12.28 0.59
N PHE A 12 12.26 12.29 -0.67
CA PHE A 12 13.67 12.09 -1.04
C PHE A 12 14.59 13.08 -0.31
N THR A 13 14.18 14.36 -0.24
CA THR A 13 14.98 15.41 0.39
C THR A 13 15.10 15.22 1.91
N ILE A 14 14.01 14.83 2.59
CA ILE A 14 14.02 14.59 4.04
C ILE A 14 14.84 13.33 4.36
N ALA A 15 14.58 12.22 3.67
CA ALA A 15 15.28 10.95 3.88
C ALA A 15 16.80 11.08 3.66
N PHE A 16 17.18 11.75 2.57
CA PHE A 16 18.58 12.06 2.27
C PHE A 16 19.18 13.02 3.30
N GLY A 17 18.48 14.12 3.62
CA GLY A 17 18.97 15.15 4.53
C GLY A 17 19.20 14.65 5.95
N VAL A 18 18.27 13.86 6.51
CA VAL A 18 18.40 13.27 7.85
C VAL A 18 19.55 12.26 7.89
N THR A 19 19.64 11.39 6.89
CA THR A 19 20.70 10.36 6.83
C THR A 19 22.08 10.99 6.65
N TYR A 20 22.19 12.00 5.78
CA TYR A 20 23.42 12.76 5.58
C TYR A 20 23.81 13.56 6.83
N ALA A 21 22.85 14.16 7.54
CA ALA A 21 23.14 14.90 8.78
C ALA A 21 23.68 14.00 9.89
N ILE A 22 23.23 12.74 9.96
CA ILE A 22 23.67 11.77 10.98
C ILE A 22 25.00 11.11 10.58
N THR A 23 25.17 10.78 9.30
CA THR A 23 26.28 9.94 8.83
C THR A 23 27.44 10.75 8.24
N GLY A 24 27.15 11.91 7.64
CA GLY A 24 28.08 12.67 6.81
C GLY A 24 28.36 12.03 5.44
N ASP A 25 27.71 10.91 5.12
CA ASP A 25 27.94 10.14 3.88
C ASP A 25 26.78 10.32 2.90
N LEU A 26 27.11 10.83 1.71
CA LEU A 26 26.20 11.09 0.61
C LEU A 26 25.61 9.79 0.02
N VAL A 27 26.39 8.71 0.03
CA VAL A 27 26.02 7.40 -0.54
C VAL A 27 24.92 6.77 0.30
N LEU A 28 25.06 6.80 1.62
CA LEU A 28 24.04 6.30 2.55
C LEU A 28 22.74 7.08 2.43
N GLY A 29 22.80 8.41 2.26
CA GLY A 29 21.62 9.23 2.01
C GLY A 29 20.85 8.82 0.75
N GLY A 30 21.57 8.53 -0.35
CA GLY A 30 20.96 8.05 -1.59
C GLY A 30 20.35 6.65 -1.45
N LEU A 31 21.04 5.75 -0.73
CA LEU A 31 20.56 4.39 -0.49
C LEU A 31 19.25 4.39 0.30
N VAL A 32 19.17 5.19 1.38
CA VAL A 32 17.97 5.30 2.21
C VAL A 32 16.78 5.85 1.42
N ALA A 33 17.01 6.79 0.50
CA ALA A 33 15.94 7.36 -0.30
C ALA A 33 15.27 6.35 -1.26
N VAL A 34 15.99 5.28 -1.63
CA VAL A 34 15.44 4.13 -2.38
C VAL A 34 14.89 3.06 -1.44
N ILE A 35 15.50 2.89 -0.27
CA ILE A 35 15.11 1.86 0.70
C ILE A 35 13.69 2.08 1.23
N GLU A 36 13.27 3.32 1.40
CA GLU A 36 11.96 3.67 1.94
C GLU A 36 10.79 3.22 1.03
N PRO A 37 10.74 3.56 -0.27
CA PRO A 37 9.71 3.05 -1.17
C PRO A 37 9.82 1.54 -1.41
N ALA A 38 11.02 0.97 -1.36
CA ALA A 38 11.22 -0.48 -1.45
C ALA A 38 10.64 -1.20 -0.22
N ALA A 39 10.93 -0.70 0.98
CA ALA A 39 10.41 -1.22 2.24
C ALA A 39 8.88 -1.09 2.29
N ASN A 40 8.33 0.03 1.82
CA ASN A 40 6.88 0.22 1.74
C ASN A 40 6.22 -0.82 0.81
N THR A 41 6.85 -1.11 -0.33
CA THR A 41 6.38 -2.14 -1.28
C THR A 41 6.47 -3.54 -0.68
N VAL A 42 7.58 -3.86 -0.02
CA VAL A 42 7.80 -5.16 0.64
C VAL A 42 6.81 -5.33 1.80
N ALA A 43 6.63 -4.30 2.63
CA ALA A 43 5.67 -4.29 3.72
C ALA A 43 4.24 -4.50 3.21
N TYR A 44 3.85 -3.82 2.12
CA TYR A 44 2.56 -4.02 1.48
C TYR A 44 2.40 -5.46 0.97
N PHE A 45 3.42 -6.03 0.35
CA PHE A 45 3.39 -7.41 -0.13
C PHE A 45 3.22 -8.42 1.02
N PHE A 46 3.94 -8.25 2.13
CA PHE A 46 3.76 -9.08 3.31
C PHE A 46 2.40 -8.85 3.97
N HIS A 47 1.94 -7.60 4.07
CA HIS A 47 0.64 -7.25 4.61
C HIS A 47 -0.47 -7.96 3.83
N GLU A 48 -0.46 -7.87 2.50
CA GLU A 48 -1.42 -8.58 1.65
C GLU A 48 -1.33 -10.10 1.82
N LYS A 49 -0.12 -10.67 1.88
CA LYS A 49 0.07 -12.11 2.04
C LYS A 49 -0.41 -12.64 3.40
N ILE A 50 -0.20 -11.87 4.47
CA ILE A 50 -0.68 -12.20 5.83
C ILE A 50 -2.20 -12.00 5.90
N TRP A 51 -2.70 -10.90 5.32
CA TRP A 51 -4.12 -10.58 5.28
C TRP A 51 -4.90 -11.62 4.48
N GLN A 52 -4.43 -12.05 3.31
CA GLN A 52 -5.07 -13.12 2.53
C GLN A 52 -5.17 -14.44 3.30
N ARG A 53 -4.15 -14.79 4.08
CA ARG A 53 -4.21 -15.98 4.96
C ARG A 53 -5.23 -15.82 6.08
N LEU A 54 -5.39 -14.62 6.62
CA LEU A 54 -6.39 -14.30 7.65
C LEU A 54 -7.81 -14.11 7.09
N GLN A 55 -7.93 -13.78 5.80
CA GLN A 55 -9.19 -13.51 5.11
C GLN A 55 -9.90 -14.77 4.62
N GLN A 56 -9.23 -15.92 4.60
CA GLN A 56 -9.82 -17.18 4.13
C GLN A 56 -11.01 -17.64 4.99
N ASP A 57 -11.23 -17.05 6.17
CA ASP A 57 -12.34 -17.37 7.07
C ASP A 57 -13.57 -16.46 6.95
N ARG A 58 -13.63 -15.56 5.96
CA ARG A 58 -14.89 -14.85 5.66
C ARG A 58 -15.55 -15.47 4.43
N PRO A 59 -16.46 -16.46 4.59
CA PRO A 59 -17.35 -16.82 3.51
C PRO A 59 -18.13 -15.56 3.13
N VAL A 60 -17.82 -15.01 1.96
CA VAL A 60 -18.63 -13.99 1.32
C VAL A 60 -20.00 -14.63 1.16
N ARG A 61 -20.90 -14.31 2.10
CA ARG A 61 -22.27 -14.80 2.09
C ARG A 61 -22.90 -14.19 0.86
N HIS A 62 -22.89 -14.93 -0.25
CA HIS A 62 -23.74 -14.65 -1.40
C HIS A 62 -25.19 -14.69 -0.91
N SER A 63 -25.70 -13.53 -0.50
CA SER A 63 -27.13 -13.33 -0.32
C SER A 63 -27.75 -13.39 -1.71
N VAL A 64 -28.07 -14.60 -2.16
CA VAL A 64 -28.92 -14.83 -3.33
C VAL A 64 -30.21 -14.04 -3.10
N PRO A 65 -30.54 -13.02 -3.92
CA PRO A 65 -31.80 -12.33 -3.79
C PRO A 65 -32.90 -13.32 -4.22
N LYS A 66 -33.65 -13.81 -3.23
CA LYS A 66 -34.84 -14.65 -3.42
C LYS A 66 -35.96 -13.79 -3.99
N ARG A 67 -35.90 -13.41 -5.27
CA ARG A 67 -36.98 -12.68 -5.92
C ARG A 67 -38.09 -13.65 -6.27
N SER A 68 -39.12 -13.63 -5.43
CA SER A 68 -40.33 -14.45 -5.46
C SER A 68 -40.96 -14.53 -6.85
N ARG A 69 -41.13 -15.77 -7.31
CA ARG A 69 -42.16 -16.20 -8.25
C ARG A 69 -43.54 -15.82 -7.72
N THR A 70 -44.12 -14.72 -8.19
CA THR A 70 -45.58 -14.55 -8.31
C THR A 70 -45.83 -13.27 -9.11
N LEU A 71 -46.88 -13.26 -9.93
CA LEU A 71 -47.40 -12.11 -10.70
C LEU A 71 -46.86 -11.91 -12.14
N VAL A 72 -46.93 -12.95 -12.98
CA VAL A 72 -47.17 -12.78 -14.43
C VAL A 72 -48.18 -13.85 -14.92
N GLN A 73 -49.25 -14.08 -14.15
CA GLN A 73 -50.38 -14.93 -14.55
C GLN A 73 -51.74 -14.29 -14.21
N LEU A 74 -51.82 -12.97 -14.33
CA LEU A 74 -53.08 -12.22 -14.40
C LEU A 74 -52.89 -11.12 -15.45
#